data_AF-A0A9E3LV00-F1
#
_entry.id   AF-A0A9E3LV00-F1
#
_cell.length_a   1.000
_cell.length_b   1.000
_cell.length_c   1.000
_cell.angle_alpha   90.00
_cell.angle_beta   90.00
_cell.angle_gamma   90.00
#
_symmetry.space_group_name_H-M   'P 1'
#
loop_
_entity.id
_entity.type
_entity.pdbx_description
1 polymer ?
#
loop_
_entity_poly.entity_id
_entity_poly.type
_entity_poly.pdbx_seq_one_letter_code
_entity_poly.pdbx_strand_id
1 'polypeptide(L)'
;MEFRDAILLLHPAIAVIVVFPLIGIVLNRALQTRQRRLETKATGKSKIPPVAGQEHVQLGRWLTGAVVGIVILALANDIFGNILDNQIWTKARFQVIFIVLLFAATIGSIVLLYKAKERNWRAIFATLTGIGLVVLGSQDGIYRKTDQWYISHYYYGITAAFLMIFSLAILPEIYKDKSNFWRKVHIILNCIALLIFMGQGITGTQSLLEVPLTWQEHYIQQLYEHKCDTRDCTIQAPNLP
;
A
#
# COMPACT_ATOMS: atom_id res chain seq x y z
N MET A 1 24.04 3.07 -11.66
CA MET A 1 22.58 3.01 -11.49
C MET A 1 22.02 4.26 -12.13
N GLU A 2 21.15 4.11 -13.12
CA GLU A 2 20.54 5.27 -13.75
C GLU A 2 19.57 5.96 -12.80
N PHE A 3 19.24 7.23 -13.07
CA PHE A 3 18.27 7.97 -12.25
C PHE A 3 16.89 7.28 -12.23
N ARG A 4 16.49 6.68 -13.35
CA ARG A 4 15.26 5.90 -13.49
C ARG A 4 15.24 4.68 -12.56
N ASP A 5 16.33 3.93 -12.49
CA ASP A 5 16.50 2.81 -11.56
C ASP A 5 16.39 3.25 -10.10
N ALA A 6 16.97 4.42 -9.76
CA ALA A 6 16.91 4.96 -8.41
C ALA A 6 15.47 5.30 -7.98
N ILE A 7 14.67 5.86 -8.89
CA ILE A 7 13.26 6.16 -8.63
C ILE A 7 12.45 4.86 -8.46
N LEU A 8 12.69 3.86 -9.32
CA LEU A 8 12.03 2.55 -9.22
C LEU A 8 12.26 1.90 -7.83
N LEU A 9 13.48 2.02 -7.31
CA LEU A 9 13.86 1.50 -5.99
C LEU A 9 13.42 2.36 -4.80
N LEU A 10 12.83 3.54 -5.03
CA LEU A 10 12.38 4.42 -3.96
C LEU A 10 11.24 3.79 -3.15
N HIS A 11 10.26 3.18 -3.82
CA HIS A 11 9.16 2.49 -3.15
C HIS A 11 9.66 1.33 -2.25
N PRO A 12 10.43 0.34 -2.71
CA PRO A 12 10.86 -0.76 -1.84
C PRO A 12 11.77 -0.27 -0.72
N ALA A 13 12.62 0.72 -0.96
CA ALA A 13 13.47 1.30 0.08
C ALA A 13 12.65 1.94 1.21
N ILE A 14 11.64 2.75 0.87
CA ILE A 14 10.74 3.34 1.88
C ILE A 14 9.95 2.25 2.62
N ALA A 15 9.55 1.18 1.93
CA ALA A 15 8.82 0.08 2.56
C ALA A 15 9.66 -0.58 3.67
N VAL A 16 10.93 -0.85 3.38
CA VAL A 16 11.88 -1.46 4.33
C VAL A 16 12.22 -0.51 5.47
N ILE A 17 12.48 0.77 5.19
CA ILE A 17 12.94 1.74 6.20
C ILE A 17 11.79 2.19 7.12
N VAL A 18 10.58 2.33 6.58
CA VAL A 18 9.45 2.96 7.28
C VAL A 18 8.31 1.98 7.54
N VAL A 19 7.78 1.33 6.50
CA VAL A 19 6.52 0.58 6.61
C VAL A 19 6.70 -0.69 7.45
N PHE A 20 7.71 -1.52 7.15
CA PHE A 20 7.91 -2.78 7.87
C PHE A 20 8.22 -2.61 9.36
N PRO A 21 9.12 -1.69 9.78
CA PRO A 21 9.31 -1.40 11.20
C PRO A 21 8.02 -0.93 11.87
N LEU A 22 7.26 -0.06 11.20
CA LEU A 22 6.04 0.50 11.75
C LEU A 22 4.94 -0.56 11.94
N ILE A 23 4.82 -1.53 11.04
CA ILE A 23 3.94 -2.70 11.21
C ILE A 23 4.30 -3.45 12.50
N GLY A 24 5.59 -3.75 12.71
CA GLY A 24 6.07 -4.44 13.91
C GLY A 24 5.74 -3.68 15.20
N ILE A 25 5.98 -2.37 15.23
CA ILE A 25 5.70 -1.52 16.40
C ILE A 25 4.19 -1.45 16.67
N VAL A 26 3.36 -1.24 15.63
CA VAL A 26 1.89 -1.19 15.77
C VAL A 26 1.34 -2.51 16.29
N LEU A 27 1.84 -3.65 15.79
CA LEU A 27 1.45 -4.98 16.23
C LEU A 27 1.84 -5.21 17.69
N ASN A 28 3.06 -4.85 18.09
CA ASN A 28 3.52 -4.92 19.47
C ASN A 28 2.59 -4.12 20.40
N ARG A 29 2.25 -2.88 20.03
CA ARG A 29 1.32 -2.05 20.82
C ARG A 29 -0.12 -2.57 20.83
N ALA A 30 -0.56 -3.21 19.75
CA ALA A 30 -1.87 -3.89 19.73
C ALA A 30 -1.93 -5.03 20.75
N LEU A 31 -0.88 -5.86 20.80
CA LEU A 31 -0.75 -6.96 21.77
C LEU A 31 -0.70 -6.44 23.20
N GLN A 32 0.11 -5.41 23.49
CA GLN A 32 0.17 -4.78 24.81
C GLN A 32 -1.19 -4.21 25.23
N THR A 33 -1.89 -3.54 24.31
CA THR A 33 -3.23 -3.00 24.57
C THR A 33 -4.23 -4.10 24.91
N ARG A 34 -4.16 -5.25 24.23
CA ARG A 34 -4.99 -6.42 24.54
C ARG A 34 -4.62 -7.02 25.90
N GLN A 35 -3.33 -7.25 26.13
CA GLN A 35 -2.83 -7.88 27.35
C GLN A 35 -3.19 -7.05 28.59
N ARG A 36 -3.02 -5.73 28.52
CA ARG A 36 -3.43 -4.81 29.58
C ARG A 36 -4.91 -4.96 29.94
N ARG A 37 -5.79 -5.03 28.94
CA ARG A 37 -7.24 -5.20 29.18
C ARG A 37 -7.56 -6.51 29.88
N LEU A 38 -6.91 -7.60 29.49
CA LEU A 38 -7.12 -8.92 30.10
C LEU A 38 -6.60 -8.95 31.54
N GLU A 39 -5.39 -8.44 31.80
CA GLU A 39 -4.81 -8.38 33.14
C GLU A 39 -5.61 -7.50 34.09
N THR A 40 -6.05 -6.33 33.62
CA THR A 40 -6.88 -5.42 34.41
C THR A 40 -8.23 -6.07 34.74
N LYS A 41 -8.83 -6.80 33.80
CA LYS A 41 -10.08 -7.53 34.04
C LYS A 41 -9.90 -8.69 35.04
N ALA A 42 -8.77 -9.39 34.99
CA ALA A 42 -8.52 -10.56 35.83
C ALA A 42 -8.04 -10.20 37.25
N THR A 43 -7.23 -9.15 37.39
CA THR A 43 -6.49 -8.86 38.64
C THR A 43 -6.65 -7.43 39.15
N GLY A 44 -7.40 -6.57 38.44
CA GLY A 44 -7.58 -5.16 38.77
C GLY A 44 -6.37 -4.26 38.46
N LYS A 45 -5.22 -4.84 38.07
CA LYS A 45 -3.99 -4.10 37.75
C LYS A 45 -3.25 -4.70 36.54
N SER A 46 -2.36 -3.93 35.93
CA SER A 46 -1.48 -4.39 34.86
C SER A 46 -0.19 -3.58 34.89
N LYS A 47 0.94 -4.24 34.61
CA LYS A 47 2.26 -3.59 34.50
C LYS A 47 2.42 -2.80 33.21
N ILE A 48 1.55 -3.03 32.22
CA ILE A 48 1.57 -2.31 30.94
C ILE A 48 0.99 -0.91 31.16
N PRO A 49 1.68 0.16 30.73
CA PRO A 49 1.21 1.54 30.91
C PRO A 49 -0.18 1.79 30.31
N PRO A 50 -1.02 2.66 30.92
CA PRO A 50 -2.31 3.05 30.36
C PRO A 50 -2.23 3.68 28.96
N VAL A 51 -1.10 4.30 28.63
CA VAL A 51 -0.86 4.98 27.35
C VAL A 51 -0.69 4.03 26.16
N ALA A 52 -0.47 2.73 26.38
CA ALA A 52 -0.22 1.77 25.29
C ALA A 52 -1.32 1.76 24.21
N GLY A 53 -2.59 1.97 24.60
CA GLY A 53 -3.70 2.08 23.66
C GLY A 53 -3.68 3.36 22.84
N GLN A 54 -3.27 4.48 23.42
CA GLN A 54 -3.13 5.76 22.70
C GLN A 54 -1.95 5.71 21.73
N GLU A 55 -0.82 5.13 22.15
CA GLU A 55 0.35 4.91 21.29
C GLU A 55 0.00 4.01 20.10
N HIS A 56 -0.73 2.90 20.31
CA HIS A 56 -1.22 2.04 19.23
C HIS A 56 -2.02 2.83 18.19
N VAL A 57 -2.91 3.72 18.63
CA VAL A 57 -3.74 4.53 17.73
C VAL A 57 -2.91 5.53 16.97
N GLN A 58 -2.00 6.24 17.65
CA GLN A 58 -1.12 7.21 17.01
C GLN A 58 -0.29 6.52 15.93
N LEU A 59 0.39 5.43 16.28
CA LEU A 59 1.22 4.66 15.34
C LEU A 59 0.39 4.03 14.22
N GLY A 60 -0.84 3.57 14.51
CA GLY A 60 -1.77 3.08 13.50
C GLY A 60 -2.13 4.17 12.48
N ARG A 61 -2.30 5.42 12.91
CA ARG A 61 -2.48 6.56 11.99
C ARG A 61 -1.23 6.82 11.15
N TRP A 62 -0.04 6.68 11.70
CA TRP A 62 1.20 6.76 10.90
C TRP A 62 1.28 5.62 9.89
N LEU A 63 0.91 4.40 10.29
CA LEU A 63 0.93 3.23 9.42
C LEU A 63 -0.01 3.40 8.23
N THR A 64 -1.25 3.86 8.45
CA THR A 64 -2.17 4.17 7.35
C THR A 64 -1.56 5.19 6.39
N GLY A 65 -0.96 6.26 6.90
CA GLY A 65 -0.36 7.31 6.08
C GLY A 65 0.82 6.79 5.26
N ALA A 66 1.69 6.00 5.88
CA ALA A 66 2.84 5.40 5.22
C ALA A 66 2.43 4.40 4.13
N VAL A 67 1.47 3.52 4.41
CA VAL A 67 0.98 2.51 3.44
C VAL A 67 0.23 3.16 2.28
N VAL A 68 -0.67 4.10 2.53
CA VAL A 68 -1.36 4.78 1.42
C VAL A 68 -0.39 5.68 0.64
N GLY A 69 0.52 6.36 1.33
CA GLY A 69 1.53 7.21 0.71
C GLY A 69 2.47 6.44 -0.22
N ILE A 70 2.95 5.27 0.21
CA ILE A 70 3.84 4.45 -0.62
C ILE A 70 3.11 3.84 -1.82
N VAL A 71 1.81 3.50 -1.68
CA VAL A 71 0.98 3.08 -2.82
C VAL A 71 0.82 4.23 -3.82
N ILE A 72 0.49 5.44 -3.36
CA ILE A 72 0.40 6.62 -4.24
C ILE A 72 1.74 6.87 -4.96
N LEU A 73 2.87 6.71 -4.25
CA LEU A 73 4.20 6.86 -4.82
C LEU A 73 4.49 5.82 -5.90
N ALA A 74 4.20 4.55 -5.66
CA ALA A 74 4.38 3.48 -6.63
C ALA A 74 3.51 3.70 -7.88
N LEU A 75 2.22 4.05 -7.69
CA LEU A 75 1.32 4.39 -8.78
C LEU A 75 1.82 5.60 -9.58
N ALA A 76 2.36 6.61 -8.92
CA ALA A 76 2.92 7.78 -9.59
C ALA A 76 4.13 7.39 -10.46
N ASN A 77 5.05 6.58 -9.93
CA ASN A 77 6.20 6.09 -10.69
C ASN A 77 5.78 5.41 -11.99
N ASP A 78 4.86 4.45 -11.91
CA ASP A 78 4.44 3.66 -13.07
C ASP A 78 3.68 4.50 -14.10
N ILE A 79 2.73 5.33 -13.64
CA ILE A 79 1.91 6.17 -14.52
C ILE A 79 2.76 7.24 -15.21
N PHE A 80 3.62 7.95 -14.47
CA PHE A 80 4.47 8.97 -15.07
C PHE A 80 5.57 8.38 -15.95
N GLY A 81 6.11 7.21 -15.59
CA GLY A 81 7.01 6.45 -16.46
C GLY A 81 6.35 6.15 -17.81
N ASN A 82 5.13 5.61 -17.79
CA ASN A 82 4.35 5.34 -19.01
C ASN A 82 4.03 6.61 -19.82
N ILE A 83 3.70 7.73 -19.15
CA ILE A 83 3.45 9.02 -19.83
C ILE A 83 4.70 9.51 -20.58
N LEU A 84 5.88 9.34 -19.98
CA LEU A 84 7.16 9.75 -20.56
C LEU A 84 7.54 8.83 -21.72
N ASP A 85 7.57 7.52 -21.48
CA ASP A 85 7.99 6.52 -22.47
C ASP A 85 7.12 6.55 -23.73
N ASN A 86 5.80 6.70 -23.56
CA ASN A 86 4.85 6.71 -24.68
C ASN A 86 4.54 8.11 -25.21
N GLN A 87 5.19 9.16 -24.70
CA GLN A 87 4.97 10.56 -25.04
C GLN A 87 3.49 10.97 -24.96
N ILE A 88 2.77 10.47 -23.96
CA ILE A 88 1.32 10.70 -23.81
C ILE A 88 1.04 12.20 -23.62
N TRP A 89 1.97 12.95 -23.04
CA TRP A 89 1.86 14.40 -22.89
C TRP A 89 1.65 15.13 -24.21
N THR A 90 2.23 14.68 -25.32
CA THR A 90 2.03 15.33 -26.62
C THR A 90 0.78 14.84 -27.33
N LYS A 91 0.43 13.55 -27.13
CA LYS A 91 -0.69 12.87 -27.80
C LYS A 91 -2.05 13.14 -27.14
N ALA A 92 -2.10 13.26 -25.82
CA ALA A 92 -3.33 13.31 -25.02
C ALA A 92 -3.19 14.18 -23.76
N ARG A 93 -2.90 15.49 -23.94
CA ARG A 93 -2.70 16.45 -22.83
C ARG A 93 -3.81 16.44 -21.78
N PHE A 94 -5.06 16.39 -22.22
CA PHE A 94 -6.22 16.39 -21.32
C PHE A 94 -6.21 15.20 -20.36
N GLN A 95 -5.86 14.00 -20.87
CA GLN A 95 -5.73 12.80 -20.04
C GLN A 95 -4.68 13.00 -18.95
N VAL A 96 -3.52 13.56 -19.28
CA VAL A 96 -2.47 13.76 -18.28
C VAL A 96 -2.88 14.79 -17.22
N ILE A 97 -3.51 15.90 -17.63
CA ILE A 97 -4.03 16.90 -16.68
C ILE A 97 -5.07 16.25 -15.74
N PHE A 98 -5.97 15.44 -16.28
CA PHE A 98 -6.98 14.73 -15.50
C PHE A 98 -6.36 13.74 -14.50
N ILE A 99 -5.34 12.99 -14.90
CA ILE A 99 -4.58 12.09 -14.01
C ILE A 99 -3.94 12.87 -12.85
N VAL A 100 -3.30 14.00 -13.14
CA VAL A 100 -2.69 14.87 -12.11
C VAL A 100 -3.75 15.39 -11.13
N LEU A 101 -4.91 15.81 -11.64
CA LEU A 101 -6.04 16.24 -10.80
C LEU A 101 -6.58 15.10 -9.93
N LEU A 102 -6.62 13.86 -10.44
CA LEU A 102 -7.00 12.68 -9.67
C LEU A 102 -6.01 12.38 -8.55
N PHE A 103 -4.70 12.50 -8.79
CA PHE A 103 -3.70 12.39 -7.72
C PHE A 103 -3.95 13.44 -6.63
N ALA A 104 -4.12 14.71 -7.03
CA ALA A 104 -4.38 15.81 -6.10
C ALA A 104 -5.68 15.59 -5.30
N ALA A 105 -6.76 15.15 -5.95
CA ALA A 105 -8.03 14.84 -5.31
C ALA A 105 -7.93 13.65 -4.35
N THR A 106 -7.16 12.62 -4.69
CA THR A 106 -6.92 11.44 -3.84
C THR A 106 -6.14 11.83 -2.58
N ILE A 107 -5.04 12.59 -2.75
CA ILE A 107 -4.24 13.12 -1.64
C ILE A 107 -5.07 14.06 -0.77
N GLY A 108 -5.85 14.96 -1.38
CA GLY A 108 -6.77 15.85 -0.68
C GLY A 108 -7.80 15.07 0.14
N SER A 109 -8.37 14.00 -0.42
CA SER A 109 -9.35 13.16 0.26
C SER A 109 -8.77 12.46 1.48
N ILE A 110 -7.57 11.89 1.41
CA ILE A 110 -6.95 11.29 2.60
C ILE A 110 -6.61 12.36 3.64
N VAL A 111 -6.09 13.53 3.24
CA VAL A 111 -5.84 14.64 4.18
C VAL A 111 -7.13 15.07 4.90
N LEU A 112 -8.25 15.15 4.17
CA LEU A 112 -9.55 15.47 4.74
C LEU A 112 -10.06 14.34 5.65
N LEU A 113 -9.80 13.07 5.36
CA LEU A 113 -10.10 11.94 6.25
C LEU A 113 -9.36 12.03 7.60
N TYR A 114 -8.11 12.50 7.61
CA TYR A 114 -7.37 12.73 8.86
C TYR A 114 -7.95 13.88 9.70
N LYS A 115 -8.59 14.86 9.05
CA LYS A 115 -9.18 16.05 9.70
C LYS A 115 -10.65 15.85 10.10
N ALA A 116 -11.38 15.00 9.38
CA ALA A 116 -12.81 14.80 9.56
C ALA A 116 -13.15 14.19 10.93
N LYS A 117 -14.07 14.83 11.66
CA LYS A 117 -14.58 14.35 12.96
C LYS A 117 -15.90 13.60 12.82
N GLU A 118 -16.77 14.08 11.93
CA GLU A 118 -18.11 13.54 11.72
C GLU A 118 -18.10 12.24 10.92
N ARG A 119 -18.95 11.29 11.32
CA ARG A 119 -19.00 9.94 10.74
C ARG A 119 -19.23 9.96 9.23
N ASN A 120 -20.19 10.76 8.76
CA ASN A 120 -20.55 10.82 7.34
C ASN A 120 -19.39 11.34 6.50
N TRP A 121 -18.71 12.41 6.95
CA TRP A 121 -17.54 12.95 6.26
C TRP A 121 -16.38 11.97 6.22
N ARG A 122 -16.13 11.23 7.31
CA ARG A 122 -15.11 10.17 7.33
C ARG A 122 -15.43 9.07 6.32
N ALA A 123 -16.69 8.66 6.22
CA ALA A 123 -17.11 7.67 5.22
C ALA A 123 -16.91 8.20 3.79
N ILE A 124 -17.34 9.44 3.51
CA ILE A 124 -17.17 10.07 2.20
C ILE A 124 -15.70 10.15 1.81
N PHE A 125 -14.84 10.70 2.67
CA PHE A 125 -13.42 10.86 2.34
C PHE A 125 -12.67 9.53 2.25
N ALA A 126 -13.05 8.52 3.05
CA ALA A 126 -12.53 7.17 2.91
C ALA A 126 -12.91 6.56 1.54
N THR A 127 -14.17 6.68 1.14
CA THR A 127 -14.65 6.19 -0.16
C THR A 127 -13.99 6.93 -1.31
N LEU A 128 -13.88 8.26 -1.27
CA LEU A 128 -13.22 9.06 -2.31
C LEU A 128 -11.74 8.71 -2.43
N THR A 129 -11.04 8.51 -1.30
CA THR A 129 -9.65 8.04 -1.33
C THR A 129 -9.57 6.66 -1.98
N GLY A 130 -10.47 5.73 -1.63
CA GLY A 130 -10.50 4.39 -2.19
C GLY A 130 -10.77 4.37 -3.70
N ILE A 131 -11.76 5.15 -4.16
CA ILE A 131 -12.06 5.34 -5.59
C ILE A 131 -10.84 5.90 -6.30
N GLY A 132 -10.21 6.94 -5.75
CA GLY A 132 -8.99 7.53 -6.30
C GLY A 132 -7.88 6.50 -6.51
N LEU A 133 -7.60 5.67 -5.51
CA LEU A 133 -6.60 4.59 -5.62
C LEU A 133 -6.95 3.57 -6.70
N VAL A 134 -8.22 3.18 -6.85
CA VAL A 134 -8.63 2.23 -7.89
C VAL A 134 -8.54 2.85 -9.29
N VAL A 135 -9.00 4.08 -9.46
CA VAL A 135 -8.97 4.76 -10.76
C VAL A 135 -7.52 5.00 -11.20
N LEU A 136 -6.66 5.47 -10.29
CA LEU A 136 -5.22 5.60 -10.55
C LEU A 136 -4.59 4.24 -10.78
N GLY A 137 -4.89 3.24 -9.95
CA GLY A 137 -4.44 1.86 -10.09
C GLY A 137 -4.83 1.19 -11.42
N SER A 138 -5.88 1.69 -12.06
CA SER A 138 -6.40 1.19 -13.33
C SER A 138 -5.86 1.94 -14.55
N GLN A 139 -4.94 2.90 -14.39
CA GLN A 139 -4.28 3.58 -15.51
C GLN A 139 -3.27 2.67 -16.21
N ASP A 140 -3.03 2.92 -17.49
CA ASP A 140 -2.00 2.22 -18.28
C ASP A 140 -0.60 2.48 -17.71
N GLY A 141 0.28 1.48 -17.87
CA GLY A 141 1.65 1.51 -17.34
C GLY A 141 1.84 0.79 -16.01
N ILE A 142 0.75 0.50 -15.29
CA ILE A 142 0.83 -0.17 -13.99
C ILE A 142 1.01 -1.67 -14.18
N TYR A 143 2.05 -2.22 -13.56
CA TYR A 143 2.28 -3.66 -13.51
C TYR A 143 1.36 -4.33 -12.50
N ARG A 144 0.17 -4.75 -12.96
CA ARG A 144 -0.88 -5.34 -12.09
C ARG A 144 -0.81 -6.85 -11.96
N LYS A 145 -0.20 -7.55 -12.91
CA LYS A 145 -0.16 -9.02 -12.95
C LYS A 145 -1.57 -9.65 -12.80
N THR A 146 -2.51 -9.18 -13.63
CA THR A 146 -3.96 -9.46 -13.51
C THR A 146 -4.32 -10.93 -13.73
N ASP A 147 -3.63 -11.60 -14.64
CA ASP A 147 -3.78 -13.02 -14.92
C ASP A 147 -3.41 -13.91 -13.71
N GLN A 148 -2.50 -13.43 -12.85
CA GLN A 148 -2.08 -14.08 -11.61
C GLN A 148 -2.37 -13.18 -10.39
N TRP A 149 -3.57 -12.59 -10.35
CA TRP A 149 -3.96 -11.61 -9.32
C TRP A 149 -3.75 -12.08 -7.88
N TYR A 150 -3.83 -13.39 -7.62
CA TYR A 150 -3.67 -14.00 -6.30
C TYR A 150 -2.24 -13.98 -5.76
N ILE A 151 -1.24 -13.71 -6.62
CA ILE A 151 0.17 -13.45 -6.24
C ILE A 151 0.65 -12.06 -6.67
N SER A 152 -0.28 -11.18 -7.02
CA SER A 152 0.06 -9.85 -7.49
C SER A 152 0.38 -8.91 -6.33
N HIS A 153 1.56 -8.30 -6.40
CA HIS A 153 1.96 -7.25 -5.47
C HIS A 153 1.00 -6.04 -5.51
N TYR A 154 0.52 -5.67 -6.70
CA TYR A 154 -0.42 -4.56 -6.89
C TYR A 154 -1.76 -4.80 -6.14
N TYR A 155 -2.41 -5.95 -6.35
CA TYR A 155 -3.73 -6.21 -5.75
C TYR A 155 -3.63 -6.33 -4.22
N TYR A 156 -2.55 -6.91 -3.70
CA TYR A 156 -2.30 -6.97 -2.27
C TYR A 156 -2.04 -5.56 -1.70
N GLY A 157 -1.29 -4.71 -2.40
CA GLY A 157 -1.01 -3.33 -2.00
C GLY A 157 -2.28 -2.46 -1.94
N ILE A 158 -3.11 -2.51 -2.98
CA ILE A 158 -4.41 -1.82 -2.99
C ILE A 158 -5.33 -2.32 -1.87
N THR A 159 -5.40 -3.64 -1.67
CA THR A 159 -6.22 -4.22 -0.59
C THR A 159 -5.71 -3.80 0.80
N ALA A 160 -4.39 -3.81 1.01
CA ALA A 160 -3.78 -3.31 2.25
C ALA A 160 -4.11 -1.84 2.49
N ALA A 161 -3.99 -0.99 1.46
CA ALA A 161 -4.36 0.42 1.54
C ALA A 161 -5.84 0.62 1.92
N PHE A 162 -6.75 -0.18 1.34
CA PHE A 162 -8.17 -0.13 1.69
C PHE A 162 -8.44 -0.51 3.15
N LEU A 163 -7.80 -1.58 3.64
CA LEU A 163 -7.91 -1.97 5.04
C LEU A 163 -7.36 -0.89 5.97
N MET A 164 -6.28 -0.21 5.59
CA MET A 164 -5.71 0.89 6.36
C MET A 164 -6.60 2.15 6.35
N ILE A 165 -7.19 2.50 5.21
CA ILE A 165 -8.15 3.61 5.07
C ILE A 165 -9.39 3.33 5.92
N PHE A 166 -9.93 2.11 5.83
CA PHE A 166 -11.07 1.68 6.61
C PHE A 166 -10.78 1.71 8.11
N SER A 167 -9.64 1.15 8.53
CA SER A 167 -9.18 1.15 9.92
C SER A 167 -9.10 2.57 10.49
N LEU A 168 -8.56 3.51 9.69
CA LEU A 168 -8.57 4.93 10.04
C LEU A 168 -10.01 5.44 10.15
N ALA A 169 -10.85 5.26 9.12
CA ALA A 169 -12.20 5.79 9.06
C ALA A 169 -13.08 5.41 10.27
N ILE A 170 -13.04 4.15 10.70
CA ILE A 170 -13.87 3.63 11.80
C ILE A 170 -13.36 3.98 13.20
N LEU A 171 -12.18 4.61 13.32
CA LEU A 171 -11.54 4.88 14.61
C LEU A 171 -12.49 5.48 15.67
N PRO A 172 -13.29 6.52 15.39
CA PRO A 172 -14.22 7.07 16.39
C PRO A 172 -15.29 6.06 16.84
N GLU A 173 -15.74 5.20 15.93
CA GLU A 173 -16.79 4.22 16.19
C GLU A 173 -16.29 3.12 17.14
N ILE A 174 -14.99 2.77 17.08
CA ILE A 174 -14.36 1.81 18.03
C ILE A 174 -14.47 2.29 19.48
N TYR A 175 -14.46 3.60 19.72
CA TYR A 175 -14.55 4.18 21.07
C TYR A 175 -15.99 4.46 21.50
N LYS A 176 -16.85 4.89 20.58
CA LYS A 176 -18.27 5.19 20.87
C LYS A 176 -19.09 3.92 21.09
N ASP A 177 -18.69 2.81 20.46
CA ASP A 177 -19.42 1.56 20.51
C ASP A 177 -19.20 0.78 21.81
N LYS A 178 -20.23 0.75 22.66
CA LYS A 178 -20.24 0.00 23.92
C LYS A 178 -20.38 -1.52 23.71
N SER A 179 -20.88 -1.99 22.56
CA SER A 179 -21.04 -3.42 22.25
C SER A 179 -19.73 -4.11 21.86
N ASN A 180 -18.65 -3.34 21.64
CA ASN A 180 -17.36 -3.78 21.10
C ASN A 180 -17.44 -4.42 19.71
N PHE A 181 -18.53 -4.25 18.97
CA PHE A 181 -18.67 -4.69 17.59
C PHE A 181 -17.57 -4.11 16.70
N TRP A 182 -17.40 -2.78 16.66
CA TRP A 182 -16.39 -2.13 15.82
C TRP A 182 -14.96 -2.50 16.22
N ARG A 183 -14.73 -2.77 17.50
CA ARG A 183 -13.45 -3.30 17.98
C ARG A 183 -13.18 -4.70 17.44
N LYS A 184 -14.17 -5.59 17.44
CA LYS A 184 -14.03 -6.94 16.86
C LYS A 184 -13.77 -6.88 15.36
N VAL A 185 -14.55 -6.06 14.65
CA VAL A 185 -14.35 -5.82 13.20
C VAL A 185 -12.94 -5.32 12.93
N HIS A 186 -12.47 -4.30 13.65
CA HIS A 186 -11.11 -3.80 13.53
C HIS A 186 -10.05 -4.88 13.75
N ILE A 187 -10.19 -5.71 14.80
CA ILE A 187 -9.24 -6.79 15.10
C ILE A 187 -9.21 -7.80 13.94
N ILE A 188 -10.37 -8.29 13.49
CA ILE A 188 -10.46 -9.28 12.42
C ILE A 188 -9.81 -8.76 11.13
N LEU A 189 -10.17 -7.54 10.72
CA LEU A 189 -9.65 -6.93 9.51
C LEU A 189 -8.15 -6.63 9.59
N ASN A 190 -7.63 -6.27 10.77
CA ASN A 190 -6.19 -6.04 10.92
C ASN A 190 -5.39 -7.36 11.01
N CYS A 191 -5.99 -8.46 11.48
CA CYS A 191 -5.38 -9.78 11.31
C CYS A 191 -5.27 -10.15 9.82
N ILE A 192 -6.30 -9.88 9.03
CA ILE A 192 -6.25 -10.07 7.56
C ILE A 192 -5.19 -9.14 6.95
N ALA A 193 -5.15 -7.86 7.34
CA ALA A 193 -4.14 -6.92 6.87
C ALA A 193 -2.72 -7.39 7.18
N LEU A 194 -2.48 -7.96 8.36
CA LEU A 194 -1.17 -8.51 8.74
C LEU A 194 -0.76 -9.66 7.81
N LEU A 195 -1.68 -10.58 7.47
CA LEU A 195 -1.43 -11.65 6.50
C LEU A 195 -1.09 -11.06 5.11
N ILE A 196 -1.83 -10.05 4.67
CA ILE A 196 -1.58 -9.36 3.40
C ILE A 196 -0.21 -8.68 3.41
N PHE A 197 0.19 -8.01 4.49
CA PHE A 197 1.52 -7.41 4.61
C PHE A 197 2.65 -8.44 4.54
N MET A 198 2.46 -9.63 5.13
CA MET A 198 3.43 -10.72 4.96
C MET A 198 3.48 -11.19 3.50
N GLY A 199 2.33 -11.32 2.85
CA GLY A 199 2.26 -11.61 1.41
C GLY A 199 2.90 -10.51 0.55
N GLN A 200 2.83 -9.24 0.96
CA GLN A 200 3.50 -8.12 0.28
C GLN A 200 5.02 -8.25 0.33
N GLY A 201 5.60 -8.76 1.41
CA GLY A 201 7.04 -9.04 1.48
C GLY A 201 7.48 -10.07 0.43
N ILE A 202 6.67 -11.12 0.23
CA ILE A 202 6.94 -12.18 -0.75
C ILE A 202 6.71 -11.66 -2.18
N THR A 203 5.51 -11.16 -2.45
CA THR A 203 5.10 -10.67 -3.78
C THR A 203 5.92 -9.46 -4.24
N GLY A 204 6.33 -8.59 -3.32
CA GLY A 204 7.20 -7.45 -3.63
C GLY A 204 8.60 -7.88 -4.03
N THR A 205 9.17 -8.88 -3.33
CA THR A 205 10.47 -9.46 -3.72
C THR A 205 10.39 -10.12 -5.09
N GLN A 206 9.30 -10.84 -5.37
CA GLN A 206 9.04 -11.40 -6.69
C GLN A 206 8.93 -10.30 -7.75
N SER A 207 8.16 -9.23 -7.49
CA SER A 207 8.00 -8.13 -8.44
C SER A 207 9.31 -7.39 -8.74
N LEU A 208 10.28 -7.35 -7.82
CA LEU A 208 11.62 -6.81 -8.10
C LEU A 208 12.43 -7.66 -9.09
N LEU A 209 12.10 -8.95 -9.25
CA LEU A 209 12.69 -9.82 -10.25
C LEU A 209 11.97 -9.71 -11.61
N GLU A 210 10.69 -9.32 -11.58
CA GLU A 210 9.81 -9.23 -12.76
C GLU A 210 9.78 -7.84 -13.39
N VAL A 211 10.03 -6.80 -12.59
CA VAL A 211 10.15 -5.40 -13.01
C VAL A 211 11.63 -5.01 -12.95
N PRO A 212 12.39 -5.26 -14.03
CA PRO A 212 13.83 -5.16 -14.05
C PRO A 212 14.33 -3.71 -14.01
N LEU A 213 15.60 -3.55 -13.59
CA LEU A 213 16.35 -2.32 -13.83
C LEU A 213 16.56 -2.11 -15.33
N THR A 214 16.76 -0.86 -15.74
CA THR A 214 16.95 -0.46 -17.15
C THR A 214 17.96 -1.32 -17.91
N TRP A 215 19.11 -1.64 -17.30
CA TRP A 215 20.15 -2.47 -17.92
C TRP A 215 19.77 -3.95 -18.09
N GLN A 216 18.81 -4.47 -17.30
CA GLN A 216 18.29 -5.84 -17.40
C GLN A 216 17.02 -5.92 -18.25
N GLU A 217 16.35 -4.80 -18.47
CA GLU A 217 14.98 -4.74 -18.97
C GLU A 217 14.80 -5.49 -20.28
N HIS A 218 15.67 -5.25 -21.25
CA HIS A 218 15.61 -5.89 -22.55
C HIS A 218 15.73 -7.42 -22.47
N TYR A 219 16.64 -7.93 -21.63
CA TYR A 219 16.88 -9.37 -21.49
C TYR A 219 15.72 -10.07 -20.76
N ILE A 220 15.21 -9.45 -19.69
CA ILE A 220 14.09 -9.99 -18.93
C ILE A 220 12.79 -9.98 -19.74
N GLN A 221 12.54 -8.93 -20.53
CA GLN A 221 11.39 -8.91 -21.45
C GLN A 221 11.43 -10.08 -22.45
N GLN A 222 12.59 -10.35 -23.06
CA GLN A 222 12.74 -11.49 -23.98
C GLN A 222 12.46 -12.85 -23.31
N LEU A 223 12.87 -13.04 -22.05
CA LEU A 223 12.56 -14.27 -21.29
C LEU A 223 11.05 -14.51 -21.20
N TYR A 224 10.29 -13.46 -20.91
CA TYR A 224 8.84 -13.55 -20.79
C TYR A 224 8.14 -13.67 -22.15
N GLU A 225 8.60 -12.93 -23.17
CA GLU A 225 8.07 -13.03 -24.54
C GLU A 225 8.22 -14.45 -25.11
N HIS A 226 9.38 -15.08 -24.88
CA HIS A 226 9.67 -16.43 -25.33
C HIS A 226 9.15 -17.54 -24.39
N LYS A 227 8.53 -17.17 -23.25
CA LYS A 227 8.03 -18.12 -22.23
C LYS A 227 9.09 -19.12 -21.76
N CYS A 228 10.29 -18.60 -21.55
CA CYS A 228 11.47 -19.35 -21.10
C CYS A 228 11.31 -20.01 -19.73
N ASP A 229 10.32 -19.57 -18.96
CA ASP A 229 9.93 -20.14 -17.67
C ASP A 229 9.20 -21.50 -17.79
N THR A 230 8.61 -21.77 -18.96
CA THR A 230 7.78 -22.96 -19.22
C THR A 230 8.23 -23.78 -20.42
N ARG A 231 9.19 -23.29 -21.20
CA ARG A 231 9.68 -23.93 -22.42
C ARG A 231 11.19 -23.72 -22.56
N ASP A 232 11.86 -24.70 -23.15
CA ASP A 232 13.24 -24.53 -23.57
C ASP A 232 13.33 -23.36 -24.56
N CYS A 233 14.20 -22.41 -24.24
CA CYS A 233 14.43 -21.24 -25.05
C CYS A 233 15.93 -20.91 -25.08
N THR A 234 16.35 -20.16 -26.08
CA THR A 234 17.71 -19.65 -26.17
C THR A 234 17.64 -18.16 -26.38
N ILE A 235 18.23 -17.39 -25.46
CA ILE A 235 18.31 -15.94 -25.57
C ILE A 235 19.75 -15.58 -25.86
N GLN A 236 19.96 -14.79 -26.91
CA GLN A 236 21.26 -14.19 -27.15
C GLN A 236 21.47 -13.08 -26.13
N ALA A 237 22.52 -13.18 -25.32
CA ALA A 237 22.93 -12.07 -24.48
C ALA A 237 23.18 -10.84 -25.37
N PRO A 238 22.73 -9.64 -24.98
CA PRO A 238 23.05 -8.43 -25.72
C PRO A 238 24.57 -8.32 -25.82
N ASN A 239 25.07 -7.94 -27.00
CA ASN A 239 26.49 -7.61 -27.15
C ASN A 239 26.76 -6.42 -26.23
N LEU A 240 27.42 -6.68 -25.10
CA LEU A 240 27.87 -5.65 -24.18
C LEU A 240 28.88 -4.77 -24.92
N PRO A 241 28.68 -3.45 -25.01
CA PRO A 241 29.68 -2.53 -25.54
C PRO A 241 30.92 -2.46 -24.65
#